data_AF-A0A2U2SFX1-F1
#
_entry.id   AF-A0A2U2SFX1-F1
#
_cell.length_a   1.000
_cell.length_b   1.000
_cell.length_c   1.000
_cell.angle_alpha   90.00
_cell.angle_beta   90.00
_cell.angle_gamma   90.00
#
_symmetry.space_group_name_H-M   'P 1'
#
loop_
_entity.id
_entity.type
_entity.pdbx_description
1 polymer ?
#
loop_
_entity_poly.entity_id
_entity_poly.type
_entity_poly.pdbx_seq_one_letter_code
_entity_poly.pdbx_strand_id
1 'polypeptide(L)'
;MNETQRVLLGLLLVFIAAWVVGRRRAGRWLPDEWRAIPAFERLPSAIQRVVEQGRALHITLGRGSLWSGVAMDSLAGIEVLKFIARRLRLTGQMPLVTTGDATLHLLAEDQVHRLGCGQASGLSQAKPDVRWLTATPPAYATGVMGILAHEPVEVNVMTGFFGAEYLLMGEAGAQRVAVPLGGASEPGVLPFVFATSRAALLGEELYAAGAYLAHQPWHLGSLWAQDVVRWLIVLALIVAVLVNTWL
;
A
#
# COMPACT_ATOMS: atom_id res chain seq x y z
N MET A 1 -2.63 -35.52 14.67
CA MET A 1 -2.81 -34.06 14.58
C MET A 1 -2.50 -33.45 15.93
N ASN A 2 -1.44 -32.66 16.01
CA ASN A 2 -0.94 -32.11 17.27
C ASN A 2 -1.93 -31.09 17.83
N GLU A 3 -1.89 -30.84 19.14
CA GLU A 3 -2.77 -29.82 19.78
C GLU A 3 -2.59 -28.44 19.14
N THR A 4 -1.35 -28.07 18.82
CA THR A 4 -1.03 -26.84 18.08
C THR A 4 -1.72 -26.76 16.72
N GLN A 5 -1.75 -27.87 15.97
CA GLN A 5 -2.43 -27.94 14.67
C GLN A 5 -3.94 -27.78 14.81
N ARG A 6 -4.55 -28.33 15.88
CA ARG A 6 -5.98 -28.18 16.15
C ARG A 6 -6.36 -26.74 16.47
N VAL A 7 -5.54 -26.04 17.27
CA VAL A 7 -5.74 -24.62 17.59
C VAL A 7 -5.60 -23.75 16.32
N LEU A 8 -4.56 -23.99 15.52
CA LEU A 8 -4.35 -23.25 14.26
C LEU A 8 -5.49 -23.46 13.27
N LEU A 9 -6.00 -24.69 13.14
CA LEU A 9 -7.16 -24.99 12.30
C LEU A 9 -8.43 -24.32 12.81
N GLY A 10 -8.65 -24.30 14.13
CA GLY A 10 -9.77 -23.59 14.75
C GLY A 10 -9.72 -22.09 14.44
N LEU A 11 -8.56 -21.45 14.64
CA LEU A 11 -8.35 -20.05 14.30
C LEU A 11 -8.58 -19.76 12.81
N LEU A 12 -8.08 -20.64 11.93
CA LEU A 12 -8.29 -20.51 10.48
C LEU A 12 -9.79 -20.59 10.12
N LEU A 13 -10.53 -21.52 10.73
CA LEU A 13 -11.98 -21.64 10.50
C LEU A 13 -12.75 -20.41 10.99
N VAL A 14 -12.38 -19.88 12.16
CA VAL A 14 -12.96 -18.63 12.68
C VAL A 14 -12.65 -17.47 11.74
N PHE A 15 -11.41 -17.37 11.25
CA PHE A 15 -11.02 -16.35 10.28
C PHE A 15 -11.84 -16.45 8.99
N ILE A 16 -11.99 -17.64 8.41
CA ILE A 16 -12.79 -17.86 7.19
C ILE A 16 -14.26 -17.52 7.44
N ALA A 17 -14.82 -17.93 8.58
CA ALA A 17 -16.20 -17.62 8.93
C ALA A 17 -16.42 -16.10 9.07
N ALA A 18 -15.53 -15.41 9.79
CA ALA A 18 -15.55 -13.96 9.91
C ALA A 18 -15.39 -13.29 8.54
N TRP A 19 -14.49 -13.77 7.68
CA TRP A 19 -14.28 -13.25 6.34
C TRP A 19 -15.53 -13.35 5.46
N VAL A 20 -16.19 -14.51 5.46
CA VAL A 20 -17.44 -14.73 4.69
C VAL A 20 -18.57 -13.82 5.20
N VAL A 21 -18.70 -13.68 6.52
CA VAL A 21 -19.70 -12.79 7.13
C VAL A 21 -19.40 -11.33 6.80
N GLY A 22 -18.15 -10.90 6.95
CA GLY A 22 -17.69 -9.56 6.61
C GLY A 22 -17.93 -9.22 5.13
N ARG A 23 -17.60 -10.14 4.22
CA ARG A 23 -17.87 -9.97 2.77
C ARG A 23 -19.35 -9.79 2.47
N ARG A 24 -20.24 -10.55 3.12
CA ARG A 24 -21.70 -10.44 2.92
C ARG A 24 -22.27 -9.15 3.51
N ARG A 25 -21.61 -8.60 4.53
CA ARG A 25 -22.01 -7.36 5.20
C ARG A 25 -21.39 -6.10 4.61
N ALA A 26 -20.34 -6.23 3.80
CA ALA A 26 -19.60 -5.12 3.20
C ALA A 26 -20.47 -4.13 2.40
N GLY A 27 -21.60 -4.57 1.81
CA GLY A 27 -22.55 -3.68 1.13
C GLY A 27 -23.53 -2.93 2.05
N ARG A 28 -23.52 -3.21 3.35
CA ARG A 28 -24.40 -2.60 4.37
C ARG A 28 -23.65 -1.68 5.34
N TRP A 29 -22.32 -1.69 5.31
CA TRP A 29 -21.49 -0.89 6.20
C TRP A 29 -21.22 0.44 5.50
N LEU A 30 -21.64 1.53 6.13
CA LEU A 30 -21.31 2.86 5.61
C LEU A 30 -19.81 3.13 5.81
N PRO A 31 -19.17 3.88 4.90
CA PRO A 31 -17.79 4.36 5.07
C PRO A 31 -17.54 5.07 6.41
N ASP A 32 -18.59 5.63 7.03
CA ASP A 32 -18.53 6.37 8.30
C ASP A 32 -18.24 5.51 9.54
N GLU A 33 -18.33 4.17 9.45
CA GLU A 33 -18.00 3.28 10.57
C GLU A 33 -16.50 2.96 10.67
N TRP A 34 -15.69 3.38 9.70
CA TRP A 34 -14.29 2.97 9.56
C TRP A 34 -13.36 4.07 10.08
N ARG A 35 -12.27 3.67 10.76
CA ARG A 35 -11.26 4.63 11.23
C ARG A 35 -10.65 5.35 10.02
N ALA A 36 -10.75 6.68 10.01
CA ALA A 36 -10.06 7.51 9.04
C ALA A 36 -8.54 7.27 9.07
N ILE A 37 -7.97 6.96 7.89
CA ILE A 37 -6.52 6.83 7.70
C ILE A 37 -6.05 8.04 6.87
N PRO A 38 -5.23 8.96 7.43
CA PRO A 38 -4.89 10.23 6.78
C PRO A 38 -4.27 10.08 5.38
N ALA A 39 -3.52 9.00 5.13
CA ALA A 39 -2.92 8.76 3.84
C ALA A 39 -3.96 8.47 2.74
N PHE A 40 -5.03 7.73 3.05
CA PHE A 40 -6.10 7.45 2.09
C PHE A 40 -7.01 8.65 1.85
N GLU A 41 -7.22 9.50 2.86
CA GLU A 41 -8.00 10.73 2.72
C GLU A 41 -7.28 11.78 1.87
N ARG A 42 -5.96 11.90 2.03
CA ARG A 42 -5.16 12.91 1.32
C ARG A 42 -4.82 12.51 -0.12
N LEU A 43 -4.78 11.21 -0.42
CA LEU A 43 -4.38 10.73 -1.74
C LEU A 43 -5.26 11.24 -2.90
N PRO A 44 -6.61 11.24 -2.82
CA PRO A 44 -7.46 11.84 -3.85
C PRO A 44 -7.15 13.32 -4.12
N SER A 45 -7.01 14.13 -3.07
CA SER A 45 -6.67 15.55 -3.19
C SER A 45 -5.26 15.78 -3.72
N ALA A 46 -4.31 14.90 -3.38
CA ALA A 46 -2.96 14.93 -3.93
C ALA A 46 -2.99 14.65 -5.44
N ILE A 47 -3.77 13.66 -5.90
CA ILE A 47 -3.94 13.38 -7.34
C ILE A 47 -4.57 14.58 -8.06
N GLN A 48 -5.59 15.22 -7.48
CA GLN A 48 -6.20 16.43 -8.05
C GLN A 48 -5.16 17.55 -8.24
N ARG A 49 -4.31 17.79 -7.23
CA ARG A 49 -3.22 18.78 -7.32
C ARG A 49 -2.26 18.49 -8.48
N VAL A 50 -1.89 17.22 -8.68
CA VAL A 50 -1.02 16.82 -9.81
C VAL A 50 -1.66 17.18 -11.15
N VAL A 51 -2.95 16.88 -11.29
CA VAL A 51 -3.72 17.21 -12.50
C VAL A 51 -3.80 18.72 -12.73
N GLU A 52 -4.16 19.49 -11.69
CA GLU A 52 -4.30 20.95 -11.75
C GLU A 52 -3.00 21.66 -12.13
N GLN A 53 -1.87 21.14 -11.67
CA GLN A 53 -0.56 21.73 -11.96
C GLN A 53 0.10 21.19 -13.23
N GLY A 54 -0.44 20.12 -13.83
CA GLY A 54 0.18 19.46 -14.98
C GLY A 54 1.56 18.86 -14.68
N ARG A 55 1.82 18.50 -13.42
CA ARG A 55 3.09 17.93 -12.96
C ARG A 55 3.01 16.40 -12.85
N ALA A 56 4.12 15.74 -12.55
CA ALA A 56 4.15 14.28 -12.43
C ALA A 56 3.77 13.82 -11.01
N LEU A 57 3.09 12.67 -10.92
CA LEU A 57 2.97 11.88 -9.70
C LEU A 57 3.96 10.72 -9.77
N HIS A 58 4.92 10.69 -8.85
CA HIS A 58 5.86 9.59 -8.70
C HIS A 58 5.36 8.60 -7.65
N ILE A 59 5.42 7.31 -7.96
CA ILE A 59 5.18 6.23 -7.00
C ILE A 59 6.33 5.23 -7.05
N THR A 60 6.90 4.93 -5.89
CA THR A 60 7.92 3.90 -5.72
C THR A 60 7.33 2.71 -4.96
N LEU A 61 7.50 1.51 -5.52
CA LEU A 61 6.98 0.27 -4.95
C LEU A 61 8.01 -0.48 -4.07
N GLY A 62 9.21 0.07 -3.95
CA GLY A 62 10.31 -0.58 -3.24
C GLY A 62 10.90 -1.77 -3.99
N ARG A 63 11.47 -2.70 -3.22
CA ARG A 63 12.31 -3.79 -3.71
C ARG A 63 11.81 -5.19 -3.31
N GLY A 64 10.58 -5.30 -2.83
CA GLY A 64 10.03 -6.56 -2.37
C GLY A 64 9.73 -7.52 -3.53
N SER A 65 10.35 -8.68 -3.53
CA SER A 65 10.09 -9.73 -4.53
C SER A 65 8.75 -10.42 -4.27
N LEU A 66 8.02 -10.73 -5.35
CA LEU A 66 6.74 -11.45 -5.27
C LEU A 66 6.87 -12.91 -4.84
N TRP A 67 8.09 -13.46 -4.84
CA TRP A 67 8.39 -14.84 -4.45
C TRP A 67 8.84 -14.98 -2.99
N SER A 68 8.89 -13.88 -2.25
CA SER A 68 9.46 -13.81 -0.90
C SER A 68 8.39 -13.53 0.15
N GLY A 69 8.77 -13.64 1.44
CA GLY A 69 7.88 -13.33 2.56
C GLY A 69 7.38 -11.88 2.58
N VAL A 70 7.99 -10.98 1.80
CA VAL A 70 7.62 -9.56 1.69
C VAL A 70 6.72 -9.26 0.49
N ALA A 71 6.23 -10.29 -0.21
CA ALA A 71 5.33 -10.13 -1.35
C ALA A 71 4.04 -9.37 -1.00
N MET A 72 3.56 -9.48 0.24
CA MET A 72 2.35 -8.80 0.70
C MET A 72 2.49 -7.27 0.65
N ASP A 73 3.66 -6.75 1.01
CA ASP A 73 3.95 -5.31 0.96
C ASP A 73 3.95 -4.80 -0.49
N SER A 74 4.59 -5.57 -1.38
CA SER A 74 4.63 -5.27 -2.80
C SER A 74 3.23 -5.30 -3.42
N LEU A 75 2.39 -6.28 -3.08
CA LEU A 75 1.01 -6.36 -3.55
C LEU A 75 0.15 -5.21 -3.02
N ALA A 76 0.33 -4.81 -1.76
CA ALA A 76 -0.33 -3.64 -1.22
C ALA A 76 0.07 -2.35 -1.96
N GLY A 77 1.35 -2.18 -2.28
CA GLY A 77 1.84 -1.09 -3.13
C GLY A 77 1.22 -1.11 -4.53
N ILE A 78 1.02 -2.29 -5.12
CA ILE A 78 0.33 -2.45 -6.40
C ILE A 78 -1.14 -2.00 -6.34
N GLU A 79 -1.85 -2.25 -5.23
CA GLU A 79 -3.23 -1.76 -5.07
C GLU A 79 -3.28 -0.22 -5.03
N VAL A 80 -2.31 0.42 -4.36
CA VAL A 80 -2.16 1.89 -4.38
C VAL A 80 -1.87 2.38 -5.80
N LEU A 81 -0.94 1.74 -6.52
CA LEU A 81 -0.64 2.07 -7.92
C LEU A 81 -1.88 1.95 -8.82
N LYS A 82 -2.65 0.87 -8.70
CA LYS A 82 -3.88 0.66 -9.47
C LYS A 82 -4.92 1.73 -9.18
N PHE A 83 -5.03 2.20 -7.95
CA PHE A 83 -5.90 3.33 -7.61
C PHE A 83 -5.44 4.62 -8.29
N ILE A 84 -4.16 4.96 -8.16
CA ILE A 84 -3.57 6.17 -8.73
C ILE A 84 -3.69 6.17 -10.27
N ALA A 85 -3.27 5.10 -10.93
CA ALA A 85 -3.33 4.97 -12.38
C ALA A 85 -4.77 5.07 -12.91
N ARG A 86 -5.75 4.47 -12.20
CA ARG A 86 -7.18 4.59 -12.57
C ARG A 86 -7.72 6.02 -12.46
N ARG A 87 -7.19 6.84 -11.55
CA ARG A 87 -7.60 8.24 -11.39
C ARG A 87 -6.91 9.14 -12.42
N LEU A 88 -5.59 9.00 -12.59
CA LEU A 88 -4.81 9.82 -13.53
C LEU A 88 -5.20 9.56 -15.00
N ARG A 89 -5.55 8.33 -15.38
CA ARG A 89 -5.96 8.05 -16.77
C ARG A 89 -7.18 8.86 -17.22
N LEU A 90 -8.05 9.27 -16.28
CA LEU A 90 -9.25 10.06 -16.58
C LEU A 90 -8.89 11.46 -17.11
N THR A 91 -7.66 11.90 -16.87
CA THR A 91 -7.13 13.21 -17.28
C THR A 91 -6.04 13.07 -18.34
N GLY A 92 -5.90 11.88 -18.95
CA GLY A 92 -4.88 11.59 -19.96
C GLY A 92 -3.45 11.48 -19.43
N GLN A 93 -3.25 11.48 -18.11
CA GLN A 93 -1.93 11.34 -17.47
C GLN A 93 -1.72 9.91 -16.96
N MET A 94 -0.45 9.53 -16.77
CA MET A 94 -0.05 8.26 -16.16
C MET A 94 1.00 8.51 -15.06
N PRO A 95 1.04 7.70 -14.00
CA PRO A 95 2.03 7.87 -12.95
C PRO A 95 3.43 7.46 -13.43
N LEU A 96 4.45 8.12 -12.87
CA LEU A 96 5.85 7.71 -12.98
C LEU A 96 6.12 6.67 -11.90
N VAL A 97 6.41 5.43 -12.29
CA VAL A 97 6.53 4.30 -11.37
C VAL A 97 7.98 3.84 -11.29
N THR A 98 8.51 3.63 -10.08
CA THR A 98 9.83 3.04 -9.89
C THR A 98 9.76 1.76 -9.06
N THR A 99 10.54 0.77 -9.49
CA THR A 99 10.60 -0.56 -8.87
C THR A 99 12.04 -1.03 -8.75
N GLY A 100 12.40 -1.69 -7.64
CA GLY A 100 13.74 -2.26 -7.48
C GLY A 100 13.81 -3.76 -7.72
N ASP A 101 12.67 -4.46 -7.71
CA ASP A 101 12.60 -5.88 -8.02
C ASP A 101 12.03 -6.12 -9.43
N ALA A 102 12.58 -7.09 -10.16
CA ALA A 102 12.19 -7.37 -11.55
C ALA A 102 10.80 -8.03 -11.65
N THR A 103 10.40 -8.84 -10.68
CA THR A 103 9.09 -9.50 -10.67
C THR A 103 7.99 -8.49 -10.35
N LEU A 104 8.28 -7.59 -9.41
CA LEU A 104 7.42 -6.45 -9.10
C LEU A 104 7.32 -5.47 -10.27
N HIS A 105 8.44 -5.24 -10.97
CA HIS A 105 8.47 -4.41 -12.17
C HIS A 105 7.51 -4.90 -13.24
N LEU A 106 7.59 -6.19 -13.59
CA LEU A 106 6.73 -6.79 -14.60
C LEU A 106 5.25 -6.68 -14.22
N LEU A 107 4.92 -6.91 -12.95
CA LEU A 107 3.55 -6.75 -12.45
C LEU A 107 3.09 -5.29 -12.53
N ALA A 108 3.92 -4.34 -12.11
CA ALA A 108 3.60 -2.92 -12.19
C ALA A 108 3.36 -2.48 -13.64
N GLU A 109 4.21 -2.91 -14.56
CA GLU A 109 4.08 -2.63 -15.99
C GLU A 109 2.78 -3.22 -16.55
N ASP A 110 2.47 -4.49 -16.29
CA ASP A 110 1.20 -5.12 -16.71
C ASP A 110 -0.02 -4.35 -16.19
N GLN A 111 -0.02 -3.97 -14.90
CA GLN A 111 -1.15 -3.23 -14.32
C GLN A 111 -1.32 -1.85 -14.95
N VAL A 112 -0.24 -1.09 -15.13
CA VAL A 112 -0.29 0.27 -15.70
C VAL A 112 -0.64 0.20 -17.20
N HIS A 113 -0.08 -0.76 -17.93
CA HIS A 113 -0.37 -0.97 -19.35
C HIS A 113 -1.84 -1.34 -19.58
N ARG A 114 -2.40 -2.31 -18.82
CA ARG A 114 -3.83 -2.67 -18.92
C ARG A 114 -4.76 -1.50 -18.64
N LEU A 115 -4.39 -0.64 -17.69
CA LEU A 115 -5.18 0.53 -17.33
C LEU A 115 -5.05 1.67 -18.34
N GLY A 116 -3.89 1.80 -19.00
CA GLY A 116 -3.61 2.78 -20.05
C GLY A 116 -4.28 2.43 -21.38
N CYS A 117 -4.19 1.18 -21.83
CA CYS A 117 -4.76 0.72 -23.11
C CYS A 117 -6.29 0.55 -23.08
N GLY A 118 -6.92 0.68 -21.92
CA GLY A 118 -8.29 0.22 -21.67
C GLY A 118 -9.43 1.12 -22.16
N GLN A 119 -9.20 2.40 -22.53
CA GLN A 119 -10.29 3.27 -23.01
C GLN A 119 -9.84 4.39 -23.95
N ALA A 120 -10.54 4.46 -25.08
CA ALA A 120 -10.46 5.48 -26.13
C ALA A 120 -11.15 6.79 -25.69
N SER A 121 -10.55 7.54 -24.76
CA SER A 121 -11.08 8.87 -24.38
C SER A 121 -10.75 9.98 -25.40
N GLY A 122 -10.16 9.67 -26.56
CA GLY A 122 -9.75 10.66 -27.56
C GLY A 122 -8.60 11.58 -27.13
N LEU A 123 -8.17 11.50 -25.87
CA LEU A 123 -6.98 12.15 -25.34
C LEU A 123 -5.75 11.32 -25.72
N SER A 124 -4.63 11.99 -26.03
CA SER A 124 -3.33 11.35 -26.23
C SER A 124 -3.00 10.51 -25.00
N GLN A 125 -2.95 9.18 -25.15
CA GLN A 125 -2.65 8.28 -24.05
C GLN A 125 -1.20 8.52 -23.63
N ALA A 126 -0.98 9.12 -22.45
CA ALA A 126 0.34 9.20 -21.86
C ALA A 126 0.91 7.77 -21.75
N LYS A 127 2.14 7.58 -22.25
CA LYS A 127 2.81 6.29 -22.22
C LYS A 127 3.03 5.89 -20.74
N PRO A 128 2.72 4.65 -20.35
CA PRO A 128 3.18 4.09 -19.08
C PRO A 128 4.68 4.33 -18.89
N ASP A 129 5.08 4.97 -17.79
CA ASP A 129 6.48 5.18 -17.44
C ASP A 129 6.80 4.38 -16.17
N VAL A 130 7.08 3.10 -16.36
CA VAL A 130 7.50 2.19 -15.30
C VAL A 130 8.99 1.93 -15.49
N ARG A 131 9.79 2.30 -14.49
CA ARG A 131 11.26 2.22 -14.54
C ARG A 131 11.75 1.21 -13.51
N TRP A 132 12.43 0.17 -13.99
CA TRP A 132 13.23 -0.68 -13.12
C TRP A 132 14.58 0.01 -12.87
N LEU A 133 14.94 0.16 -11.59
CA LEU A 133 16.19 0.82 -11.19
C LEU A 133 17.27 -0.21 -10.88
N THR A 134 17.16 -0.84 -9.72
CA THR A 134 18.10 -1.86 -9.23
C THR A 134 17.56 -2.48 -7.95
N ALA A 135 17.97 -3.72 -7.68
CA ALA A 135 17.65 -4.43 -6.44
C ALA A 135 18.53 -4.00 -5.25
N THR A 136 19.64 -3.32 -5.50
CA THR A 136 20.62 -2.92 -4.47
C THR A 136 20.12 -1.70 -3.70
N PRO A 137 19.95 -1.76 -2.36
CA PRO A 137 19.28 -0.71 -1.59
C PRO A 137 19.84 0.73 -1.76
N PRO A 138 21.15 1.00 -1.57
CA PRO A 138 21.67 2.35 -1.74
C PRO A 138 21.57 2.85 -3.18
N ALA A 139 21.80 1.98 -4.16
CA ALA A 139 21.69 2.34 -5.58
C ALA A 139 20.22 2.56 -6.02
N TYR A 140 19.29 1.85 -5.39
CA TYR A 140 17.86 2.08 -5.58
C TYR A 140 17.47 3.46 -5.06
N ALA A 141 17.93 3.81 -3.85
CA ALA A 141 17.70 5.13 -3.29
C ALA A 141 18.29 6.25 -4.15
N THR A 142 19.52 6.12 -4.64
CA THR A 142 20.10 7.15 -5.51
C THR A 142 19.35 7.29 -6.82
N GLY A 143 18.86 6.20 -7.40
CA GLY A 143 18.00 6.23 -8.60
C GLY A 143 16.69 6.99 -8.36
N VAL A 144 16.00 6.69 -7.26
CA VAL A 144 14.75 7.40 -6.89
C VAL A 144 15.03 8.87 -6.58
N MET A 145 16.07 9.19 -5.81
CA MET A 145 16.46 10.57 -5.52
C MET A 145 16.80 11.34 -6.80
N GLY A 146 17.47 10.69 -7.76
CA GLY A 146 17.77 11.27 -9.07
C GLY A 146 16.49 11.64 -9.84
N ILE A 147 15.50 10.75 -9.83
CA ILE A 147 14.18 11.02 -10.42
C ILE A 147 13.50 12.21 -9.75
N LEU A 148 13.42 12.22 -8.42
CA LEU A 148 12.83 13.33 -7.66
C LEU A 148 13.56 14.67 -7.86
N ALA A 149 14.83 14.63 -8.27
CA ALA A 149 15.62 15.82 -8.50
C ALA A 149 15.48 16.42 -9.91
N HIS A 150 15.18 15.61 -10.92
CA HIS A 150 15.20 16.03 -12.33
C HIS A 150 13.82 16.02 -13.00
N GLU A 151 12.89 15.18 -12.53
CA GLU A 151 11.54 15.14 -13.05
C GLU A 151 10.65 16.16 -12.31
N PRO A 152 9.66 16.77 -12.98
CA PRO A 152 8.77 17.76 -12.36
C PRO A 152 7.70 17.10 -11.48
N VAL A 153 8.13 16.39 -10.42
CA VAL A 153 7.26 15.65 -9.50
C VAL A 153 6.61 16.59 -8.47
N GLU A 154 5.29 16.52 -8.35
CA GLU A 154 4.52 17.29 -7.34
C GLU A 154 4.06 16.44 -6.15
N VAL A 155 3.83 15.15 -6.39
CA VAL A 155 3.41 14.18 -5.37
C VAL A 155 4.27 12.94 -5.47
N ASN A 156 4.76 12.47 -4.33
CA ASN A 156 5.62 11.30 -4.21
C ASN A 156 4.97 10.31 -3.25
N VAL A 157 4.68 9.11 -3.73
CA VAL A 157 4.08 8.03 -2.95
C VAL A 157 5.10 6.91 -2.82
N MET A 158 5.50 6.60 -1.60
CA MET A 158 6.45 5.53 -1.30
C MET A 158 5.72 4.41 -0.58
N THR A 159 5.46 3.29 -1.23
CA THR A 159 4.61 2.23 -0.66
C THR A 159 5.09 0.84 -1.06
N GLY A 160 5.40 -0.01 -0.10
CA GLY A 160 5.88 -1.37 -0.36
C GLY A 160 6.99 -1.78 0.60
N PHE A 161 7.84 -2.68 0.15
CA PHE A 161 8.95 -3.19 0.96
C PHE A 161 10.22 -2.38 0.75
N PHE A 162 10.76 -1.88 1.87
CA PHE A 162 11.98 -1.08 1.91
C PHE A 162 12.83 -1.50 3.12
N GLY A 163 14.10 -1.10 3.11
CA GLY A 163 14.97 -1.10 4.28
C GLY A 163 15.38 0.33 4.68
N ALA A 164 16.60 0.47 5.21
CA ALA A 164 17.16 1.76 5.64
C ALA A 164 17.27 2.79 4.50
N GLU A 165 17.31 2.33 3.24
CA GLU A 165 17.32 3.19 2.06
C GLU A 165 16.08 4.09 1.96
N TYR A 166 14.97 3.72 2.64
CA TYR A 166 13.76 4.52 2.70
C TYR A 166 14.04 5.94 3.19
N LEU A 167 14.88 6.09 4.22
CA LEU A 167 15.15 7.40 4.82
C LEU A 167 15.79 8.37 3.82
N LEU A 168 16.73 7.87 2.99
CA LEU A 168 17.41 8.69 1.97
C LEU A 168 16.40 9.23 0.94
N MET A 169 15.55 8.35 0.43
CA MET A 169 14.51 8.72 -0.54
C MET A 169 13.42 9.59 0.09
N GLY A 170 13.03 9.28 1.32
CA GLY A 170 11.99 9.98 2.08
C GLY A 170 12.39 11.43 2.36
N GLU A 171 13.62 11.66 2.83
CA GLU A 171 14.14 13.01 3.07
C GLU A 171 14.20 13.83 1.77
N ALA A 172 14.71 13.23 0.68
CA ALA A 172 14.72 13.88 -0.62
C ALA A 172 13.32 14.23 -1.12
N GLY A 173 12.34 13.35 -0.91
CA GLY A 173 10.93 13.59 -1.21
C GLY A 173 10.33 14.70 -0.35
N ALA A 174 10.58 14.70 0.96
CA ALA A 174 10.08 15.71 1.90
C ALA A 174 10.57 17.12 1.57
N GLN A 175 11.79 17.27 1.08
CA GLN A 175 12.38 18.55 0.72
C GLN A 175 11.90 19.08 -0.65
N ARG A 176 11.60 18.20 -1.61
CA ARG A 176 11.39 18.57 -3.01
C ARG A 176 9.94 18.55 -3.46
N VAL A 177 9.10 17.76 -2.78
CA VAL A 177 7.77 17.40 -3.26
C VAL A 177 6.71 17.98 -2.33
N ALA A 178 5.62 18.48 -2.90
CA ALA A 178 4.58 19.12 -2.10
C ALA A 178 3.81 18.11 -1.24
N VAL A 179 3.62 16.87 -1.70
CA VAL A 179 2.89 15.87 -0.91
C VAL A 179 3.66 14.53 -0.91
N PRO A 180 4.54 14.31 0.08
CA PRO A 180 5.13 13.00 0.34
C PRO A 180 4.14 12.13 1.13
N LEU A 181 3.77 10.99 0.56
CA LEU A 181 2.96 9.94 1.20
C LEU A 181 3.82 8.69 1.34
N GLY A 182 3.78 8.04 2.50
CA GLY A 182 4.67 6.92 2.82
C GLY A 182 3.91 5.72 3.37
N GLY A 183 4.43 4.51 3.12
CA GLY A 183 3.84 3.27 3.60
C GLY A 183 4.83 2.10 3.60
N ALA A 184 4.96 1.46 4.76
CA ALA A 184 5.76 0.25 4.94
C ALA A 184 5.17 -0.61 6.05
N SER A 185 5.46 -1.91 6.03
CA SER A 185 5.09 -2.83 7.11
C SER A 185 6.24 -3.11 8.09
N GLU A 186 7.49 -3.02 7.59
CA GLU A 186 8.69 -3.41 8.32
C GLU A 186 8.94 -2.51 9.55
N PRO A 187 8.97 -3.06 10.78
CA PRO A 187 9.12 -2.27 12.00
C PRO A 187 10.34 -1.34 12.02
N GLY A 188 11.46 -1.77 11.44
CA GLY A 188 12.68 -0.94 11.35
C GLY A 188 12.55 0.27 10.43
N VAL A 189 11.56 0.30 9.54
CA VAL A 189 11.34 1.36 8.55
C VAL A 189 10.23 2.32 8.96
N LEU A 190 9.29 1.89 9.80
CA LEU A 190 8.18 2.71 10.29
C LEU A 190 8.62 4.09 10.84
N PRO A 191 9.72 4.21 11.61
CA PRO A 191 10.18 5.52 12.09
C PRO A 191 10.58 6.46 10.94
N PHE A 192 11.19 5.93 9.89
CA PHE A 192 11.59 6.71 8.72
C PHE A 192 10.38 7.16 7.90
N VAL A 193 9.37 6.29 7.75
CA VAL A 193 8.09 6.62 7.11
C VAL A 193 7.41 7.75 7.87
N PHE A 194 7.31 7.62 9.20
CA PHE A 194 6.67 8.61 10.04
C PHE A 194 7.40 9.97 10.00
N ALA A 195 8.74 9.97 10.00
CA ALA A 195 9.53 11.19 10.01
C ALA A 195 9.51 11.97 8.69
N THR A 196 9.38 11.29 7.55
CA THR A 196 9.57 11.90 6.22
C THR A 196 8.27 12.08 5.41
N SER A 197 7.16 11.46 5.83
CA SER A 197 5.88 11.57 5.11
C SER A 197 4.93 12.57 5.76
N ARG A 198 4.10 13.24 4.95
CA ARG A 198 3.00 14.08 5.45
C ARG A 198 1.82 13.25 5.92
N ALA A 199 1.67 12.05 5.37
CA ALA A 199 0.75 11.04 5.86
C ALA A 199 1.35 9.66 5.64
N ALA A 200 1.34 8.87 6.70
CA ALA A 200 1.94 7.55 6.78
C ALA A 200 0.88 6.44 6.78
N LEU A 201 1.22 5.32 6.15
CA LEU A 201 0.58 4.02 6.32
C LEU A 201 1.55 3.15 7.13
N LEU A 202 1.20 2.86 8.38
CA LEU A 202 2.10 2.14 9.28
C LEU A 202 1.65 0.70 9.47
N GLY A 203 2.55 -0.26 9.19
CA GLY A 203 2.31 -1.66 9.49
C GLY A 203 1.15 -2.20 8.67
N GLU A 204 0.08 -2.58 9.38
CA GLU A 204 -1.13 -3.14 8.79
C GLU A 204 -1.97 -2.15 7.97
N GLU A 205 -1.81 -0.84 8.21
CA GLU A 205 -2.53 0.19 7.44
C GLU A 205 -2.15 0.12 5.95
N LEU A 206 -0.93 -0.35 5.64
CA LEU A 206 -0.49 -0.61 4.27
C LEU A 206 -1.39 -1.66 3.58
N TYR A 207 -1.73 -2.75 4.28
CA TYR A 207 -2.56 -3.83 3.73
C TYR A 207 -4.03 -3.43 3.60
N ALA A 208 -4.46 -2.38 4.30
CA ALA A 208 -5.80 -1.83 4.18
C ALA A 208 -6.03 -1.08 2.85
N ALA A 209 -4.99 -0.82 2.05
CA ALA A 209 -5.09 -0.09 0.79
C ALA A 209 -6.17 -0.64 -0.16
N GLY A 210 -6.23 -1.97 -0.33
CA GLY A 210 -7.25 -2.59 -1.19
C GLY A 210 -8.68 -2.38 -0.68
N ALA A 211 -8.87 -2.27 0.63
CA ALA A 211 -10.16 -2.03 1.27
C ALA A 211 -10.58 -0.56 1.12
N TYR A 212 -9.70 0.36 1.52
CA TYR A 212 -9.99 1.80 1.54
C TYR A 212 -9.97 2.46 0.16
N LEU A 213 -9.16 1.99 -0.79
CA LEU A 213 -9.05 2.61 -2.11
C LEU A 213 -9.98 1.98 -3.14
N ALA A 214 -10.12 0.66 -3.14
CA ALA A 214 -10.92 -0.05 -4.13
C ALA A 214 -12.34 -0.41 -3.64
N HIS A 215 -12.63 -0.27 -2.34
CA HIS A 215 -13.93 -0.59 -1.72
C HIS A 215 -14.46 -1.97 -2.10
N GLN A 216 -13.55 -2.93 -2.31
CA GLN A 216 -13.93 -4.25 -2.76
C GLN A 216 -14.44 -5.09 -1.57
N PRO A 217 -15.59 -5.76 -1.69
CA PRO A 217 -16.18 -6.53 -0.59
C PRO A 217 -15.25 -7.58 0.01
N TRP A 218 -14.35 -8.14 -0.81
CA TRP A 218 -13.38 -9.14 -0.36
C TRP A 218 -12.26 -8.56 0.53
N HIS A 219 -11.78 -7.34 0.23
CA HIS A 219 -10.78 -6.65 1.06
C HIS A 219 -11.40 -6.11 2.34
N LEU A 220 -12.65 -5.62 2.26
CA LEU A 220 -13.37 -5.15 3.44
C LEU A 220 -13.63 -6.31 4.42
N GLY A 221 -14.07 -7.46 3.90
CA GLY A 221 -14.27 -8.65 4.71
C GLY A 221 -13.00 -9.17 5.36
N SER A 222 -11.84 -9.06 4.69
CA SER A 222 -10.57 -9.54 5.26
C SER A 222 -10.08 -8.65 6.39
N LEU A 223 -10.21 -7.34 6.26
CA LEU A 223 -9.86 -6.41 7.34
C LEU A 223 -10.72 -6.69 8.58
N TRP A 224 -12.03 -6.87 8.40
CA TRP A 224 -12.90 -7.19 9.52
C TRP A 224 -12.58 -8.54 10.17
N ALA A 225 -12.26 -9.56 9.37
CA ALA A 225 -11.87 -10.87 9.89
C ALA A 225 -10.58 -10.78 10.72
N GLN A 226 -9.61 -9.99 10.27
CA GLN A 226 -8.37 -9.74 11.00
C GLN A 226 -8.65 -9.07 12.36
N ASP A 227 -9.53 -8.07 12.39
CA ASP A 227 -9.89 -7.40 13.64
C ASP A 227 -10.64 -8.32 14.62
N VAL A 228 -11.58 -9.14 14.12
CA VAL A 228 -12.29 -10.14 14.95
C VAL A 228 -11.31 -11.13 15.57
N VAL A 229 -10.41 -11.71 14.77
CA VAL A 229 -9.43 -12.67 15.28
C VAL A 229 -8.46 -12.03 16.26
N ARG A 230 -8.05 -10.77 16.02
CA ARG A 230 -7.20 -10.02 16.95
C ARG A 230 -7.86 -9.84 18.31
N TRP A 231 -9.12 -9.41 18.33
CA TRP A 231 -9.88 -9.25 19.58
C TRP A 231 -10.04 -10.58 20.31
N LEU A 232 -10.28 -11.68 19.59
CA LEU A 232 -10.33 -13.02 20.18
C LEU A 232 -9.00 -13.43 20.80
N ILE A 233 -7.87 -13.16 20.14
CA ILE A 233 -6.53 -13.44 20.66
C ILE A 233 -6.26 -12.60 21.92
N VAL A 234 -6.57 -11.30 21.90
CA VAL A 234 -6.41 -10.41 23.06
C VAL A 234 -7.24 -10.92 24.24
N LEU A 235 -8.50 -11.28 24.01
CA LEU A 235 -9.36 -11.82 25.06
C LEU A 235 -8.82 -13.14 25.61
N ALA A 236 -8.37 -14.05 24.73
CA ALA A 236 -7.78 -15.32 25.15
C ALA A 236 -6.51 -15.11 26.00
N LEU A 237 -5.65 -14.15 25.64
CA LEU A 237 -4.47 -13.78 26.43
C LEU A 237 -4.85 -13.21 27.79
N ILE A 238 -5.83 -12.31 27.85
CA ILE A 238 -6.31 -11.75 29.12
C ILE A 238 -6.84 -12.86 30.03
N VAL A 239 -7.68 -13.76 29.49
CA VAL A 239 -8.22 -14.91 30.24
C VAL A 239 -7.08 -15.82 30.72
N ALA A 240 -6.10 -16.12 29.86
CA ALA A 240 -4.96 -16.95 30.23
C ALA A 240 -4.14 -16.33 31.38
N VAL A 241 -3.89 -15.01 31.33
CA VAL A 241 -3.19 -14.28 32.40
C VAL A 241 -3.98 -14.30 33.70
N LEU A 242 -5.29 -14.06 33.64
CA LEU A 242 -6.16 -14.11 34.83
C LEU A 242 -6.18 -15.50 35.46
N VAL A 243 -6.39 -16.54 34.66
CA VAL A 243 -6.37 -17.94 35.14
C VAL A 243 -5.03 -18.27 35.79
N ASN A 244 -3.90 -17.87 35.19
CA ASN A 244 -2.56 -18.10 35.75
C ASN A 244 -2.25 -17.27 37.00
N THR A 245 -2.93 -16.14 37.22
CA THR A 245 -2.69 -15.27 38.38
C THR A 245 -3.55 -15.68 39.58
N TRP A 246 -4.72 -16.27 39.33
CA TRP A 246 -5.67 -16.70 40.36
C TRP A 246 -5.54 -18.18 40.78
N LEU A 247 -4.86 -19.01 39.98
CA LEU A 247 -4.42 -20.38 40.33
C LEU A 247 -2.98 -20.34 40.88
#